data_AF-A0A820WBX6-F1
#
_entry.id   AF-A0A820WBX6-F1
#
_cell.length_a   1.000
_cell.length_b   1.000
_cell.length_c   1.000
_cell.angle_alpha   90.00
_cell.angle_beta   90.00
_cell.angle_gamma   90.00
#
_symmetry.space_group_name_H-M   'P 1'
#
loop_
_entity.id
_entity.type
_entity.pdbx_description
1 polymer ?
#
loop_
_entity_poly.entity_id
_entity_poly.type
_entity_poly.pdbx_seq_one_letter_code
_entity_poly.pdbx_strand_id
1 'polypeptide(L)'
;MLRSHHPHLVQKADITIAIVFPCYKPSSRFQTHSLLSSNVNNYNELLKNLSSLHNFSILDTPIAGDHLGRNGMHLDSIHISYLSNTIQEYVHDLMSKRITPIKSLRRSRTALNRRNKKCHEKLKQKQKTHVVIRHIDRIWPLKEIKTYLAYKKIQYNHLPEIWKQKLCIQFTYPVHREHAEKTLTLNDFDENSYSEWCSQEH
;
A
#
# COMPACT_ATOMS: atom_id res chain seq x y z
N MET A 1 22.28 6.10 9.99
CA MET A 1 21.32 6.87 10.83
C MET A 1 20.28 7.52 9.92
N LEU A 2 18.98 7.29 10.17
CA LEU A 2 17.77 7.68 9.40
C LEU A 2 17.93 8.13 7.93
N ARG A 3 18.58 9.27 7.65
CA ARG A 3 18.84 9.75 6.28
C ARG A 3 19.65 8.77 5.43
N SER A 4 20.50 7.93 6.02
CA SER A 4 21.19 6.85 5.29
C SER A 4 20.23 5.80 4.71
N HIS A 5 19.10 5.56 5.40
CA HIS A 5 18.04 4.66 4.94
C HIS A 5 16.93 5.41 4.17
N HIS A 6 16.85 6.72 4.35
CA HIS A 6 15.86 7.60 3.71
C HIS A 6 16.55 8.79 3.03
N PRO A 7 17.29 8.55 1.92
CA PRO A 7 18.09 9.58 1.26
C PRO A 7 17.26 10.68 0.58
N HIS A 8 15.93 10.52 0.53
CA HIS A 8 15.00 11.54 0.03
C HIS A 8 14.66 12.60 1.08
N LEU A 9 15.00 12.38 2.35
CA LEU A 9 14.79 13.33 3.45
C LEU A 9 16.04 14.22 3.58
N VAL A 10 16.25 15.10 2.60
CA VAL A 10 17.47 15.92 2.48
C VAL A 10 17.29 17.30 3.11
N GLN A 11 16.07 17.82 3.18
CA GLN A 11 15.79 19.14 3.74
C GLN A 11 15.67 19.09 5.27
N LYS A 12 15.89 20.23 5.92
CA LYS A 12 15.74 20.36 7.39
C LYS A 12 14.35 19.95 7.86
N ALA A 13 13.36 20.37 7.08
CA ALA A 13 11.94 20.21 7.32
C ALA A 13 11.36 18.83 6.96
N ASP A 14 12.19 17.89 6.50
CA ASP A 14 11.73 16.54 6.14
C ASP A 14 11.61 15.62 7.36
N ILE A 15 12.23 16.00 8.47
CA ILE A 15 12.14 15.31 9.76
C ILE A 15 11.89 16.38 10.83
N THR A 16 10.78 16.24 11.54
CA THR A 16 10.40 17.12 12.65
C THR A 16 10.41 16.34 13.96
N ILE A 17 11.05 16.90 14.98
CA ILE A 17 11.01 16.40 16.35
C ILE A 17 9.98 17.22 17.12
N ALA A 18 8.97 16.57 17.68
CA ALA A 18 8.09 17.18 18.67
C ALA A 18 8.73 17.06 20.05
N ILE A 19 8.80 18.18 20.79
CA ILE A 19 9.22 18.14 22.19
C ILE A 19 8.07 17.66 23.07
N VAL A 20 8.42 17.19 24.27
CA VAL A 20 7.44 16.64 25.22
C VAL A 20 6.84 17.80 26.03
N PHE A 21 5.51 17.87 26.09
CA PHE A 21 4.81 18.83 26.95
C PHE A 21 4.91 18.43 28.44
N PRO A 22 4.62 19.34 29.39
CA PRO A 22 4.78 19.08 30.82
C PRO A 22 4.06 17.82 31.30
N CYS A 23 4.65 17.16 32.31
CA CYS A 23 4.04 16.02 32.99
C CYS A 23 4.13 16.24 34.50
N TYR A 24 3.01 16.03 35.19
CA TYR A 24 2.83 16.24 36.63
C TYR A 24 2.36 14.97 37.33
N LYS A 25 2.54 13.79 36.74
CA LYS A 25 2.26 12.53 37.40
C LYS A 25 3.57 11.85 37.82
N PRO A 26 3.99 11.95 39.10
CA PRO A 26 5.16 11.27 39.61
C PRO A 26 5.11 9.76 39.36
N SER A 27 6.28 9.14 39.36
CA SER A 27 6.44 7.69 39.26
C SER A 27 7.48 7.22 40.27
N SER A 28 7.63 5.90 40.45
CA SER A 28 8.67 5.34 41.32
C SER A 28 10.08 5.83 40.96
N ARG A 29 10.32 6.12 39.68
CA ARG A 29 11.59 6.65 39.14
C ARG A 29 11.76 8.16 39.34
N PHE A 30 10.66 8.92 39.37
CA PHE A 30 10.65 10.38 39.53
C PHE A 30 9.60 10.73 40.58
N GLN A 31 9.99 10.65 41.85
CA GLN A 31 9.06 10.64 42.99
C GLN A 31 8.46 12.02 43.29
N THR A 32 9.12 13.10 42.85
CA THR A 32 8.65 14.47 43.06
C THR A 32 8.36 15.16 41.74
N HIS A 33 7.49 16.17 41.77
CA HIS A 33 7.23 17.03 40.61
C HIS A 33 8.49 17.74 40.12
N SER A 34 9.37 18.15 41.04
CA SER A 34 10.64 18.80 40.70
C SER A 34 11.55 17.88 39.90
N LEU A 35 11.74 16.63 40.35
CA LEU A 35 12.57 15.64 39.64
C LEU A 35 11.99 15.29 38.27
N LEU A 36 10.67 15.12 38.18
CA LEU A 36 9.99 14.85 36.92
C LEU A 36 10.13 16.02 35.95
N SER A 37 9.89 17.24 36.41
CA SER A 37 10.02 18.46 35.60
C SER A 37 11.46 18.67 35.12
N SER A 38 12.45 18.51 35.98
CA SER A 38 13.86 18.56 35.59
C SER A 38 14.19 17.49 34.55
N ASN A 39 13.66 16.27 34.67
CA ASN A 39 13.88 15.22 33.68
C ASN A 39 13.23 15.55 32.32
N VAL A 40 12.00 16.05 32.31
CA VAL A 40 11.31 16.48 31.08
C VAL A 40 12.09 17.61 30.40
N ASN A 41 12.55 18.60 31.16
CA ASN A 41 13.35 19.71 30.63
C ASN A 41 14.67 19.22 30.04
N ASN A 42 15.40 18.36 30.76
CA ASN A 42 16.65 17.76 30.28
C ASN A 42 16.42 16.96 28.99
N TYR A 43 15.34 16.19 28.92
CA TYR A 43 14.99 15.43 27.72
C TYR A 43 14.69 16.34 26.53
N ASN A 44 13.94 17.42 26.74
CA ASN A 44 13.65 18.41 25.71
C ASN A 44 14.92 19.13 25.21
N GLU A 45 15.87 19.44 26.08
CA GLU A 45 17.18 19.98 25.67
C GLU A 45 17.99 18.97 24.84
N LEU A 46 17.96 17.68 25.19
CA LEU A 46 18.58 16.63 24.37
C LEU A 46 17.93 16.54 22.97
N LEU A 47 16.61 16.66 22.88
CA LEU A 47 15.89 16.71 21.62
C LEU A 47 16.25 17.94 20.78
N LYS A 48 16.37 19.12 21.40
CA LYS A 48 16.84 20.35 20.74
C LYS A 48 18.26 20.19 20.21
N ASN A 49 19.17 19.64 21.00
CA ASN A 49 20.54 19.36 20.60
C ASN A 49 20.60 18.37 19.43
N LEU A 50 19.81 17.29 19.48
CA LEU A 50 19.69 16.32 18.39
C LEU A 50 19.19 16.98 17.10
N SER A 51 18.19 17.86 17.22
CA SER A 51 17.66 18.60 16.09
C SER A 51 18.69 19.54 15.47
N SER A 52 19.49 20.22 16.27
CA SER A 52 20.58 21.08 15.80
C SER A 52 21.66 20.27 15.11
N LEU A 53 22.09 19.16 15.72
CA LEU A 53 23.16 18.29 15.20
C LEU A 53 22.82 17.68 13.85
N HIS A 54 21.57 17.25 13.66
CA HIS A 54 21.12 16.60 12.42
C HIS A 54 20.33 17.49 11.48
N ASN A 55 20.24 18.78 11.81
CA ASN A 55 19.45 19.76 11.08
C ASN A 55 18.02 19.25 10.84
N PHE A 56 17.30 18.93 11.90
CA PHE A 56 15.86 18.65 11.89
C PHE A 56 15.07 19.92 12.25
N SER A 57 13.77 19.90 11.98
CA SER A 57 12.85 20.91 12.48
C SER A 57 12.33 20.53 13.88
N ILE A 58 11.99 21.52 14.70
CA ILE A 58 11.42 21.31 16.03
C ILE A 58 9.98 21.81 16.01
N LEU A 59 9.06 20.99 16.51
CA LEU A 59 7.71 21.39 16.86
C LEU A 59 7.65 21.57 18.37
N ASP A 60 7.50 22.83 18.79
CA ASP A 60 7.19 23.21 20.16
C ASP A 60 5.69 23.51 20.24
N THR A 61 4.97 22.69 20.98
CA THR A 61 3.54 22.87 21.20
C THR A 61 3.35 23.65 22.50
N PRO A 62 2.59 24.76 22.49
CA PRO A 62 2.35 25.62 23.66
C PRO A 62 1.34 24.98 24.64
N ILE A 63 1.55 23.72 25.00
CA ILE A 63 0.75 22.99 25.98
C ILE A 63 1.37 23.23 27.36
N ALA A 64 0.63 23.94 28.20
CA ALA A 64 0.96 24.15 29.61
C ALA A 64 0.18 23.18 30.52
N GLY A 65 0.47 23.19 31.82
CA GLY A 65 -0.09 22.22 32.76
C GLY A 65 -1.60 22.30 32.95
N ASP A 66 -2.18 23.48 32.76
CA ASP A 66 -3.62 23.73 32.73
C ASP A 66 -4.34 23.06 31.56
N HIS A 67 -3.63 22.68 30.50
CA HIS A 67 -4.19 21.97 29.35
C HIS A 67 -4.28 20.46 29.57
N LEU A 68 -3.73 19.94 30.68
CA LEU A 68 -3.70 18.52 30.98
C LEU A 68 -4.96 18.10 31.73
N GLY A 69 -5.42 16.88 31.47
CA GLY A 69 -6.51 16.28 32.24
C GLY A 69 -6.10 16.01 33.68
N ARG A 70 -7.07 15.57 34.50
CA ARG A 70 -6.87 15.29 35.95
C ARG A 70 -5.73 14.34 36.29
N ASN A 71 -5.30 13.52 35.33
CA ASN A 71 -4.19 12.60 35.53
C ASN A 71 -2.80 13.27 35.40
N GLY A 72 -2.73 14.55 35.04
CA GLY A 72 -1.49 15.33 34.93
C GLY A 72 -0.50 14.82 33.89
N MET A 73 -0.94 13.98 32.95
CA MET A 73 -0.08 13.28 31.98
C MET A 73 -0.63 13.37 30.55
N HIS A 74 -1.94 13.28 30.39
CA HIS A 74 -2.60 13.35 29.09
C HIS A 74 -3.21 14.72 28.89
N LEU A 75 -3.23 15.18 27.65
CA LEU A 75 -3.98 16.36 27.26
C LEU A 75 -5.47 16.18 27.59
N ASP A 76 -6.12 17.21 28.13
CA ASP A 76 -7.57 17.19 28.28
C ASP A 76 -8.23 17.17 26.89
N SER A 77 -9.28 16.38 26.77
CA SER A 77 -10.14 16.29 25.59
C SER A 77 -10.57 17.66 25.04
N ILE A 78 -10.83 18.64 25.92
CA ILE A 78 -11.25 19.99 25.53
C ILE A 78 -10.16 20.72 24.73
N HIS A 79 -8.89 20.41 24.97
CA HIS A 79 -7.74 21.07 24.32
C HIS A 79 -7.19 20.30 23.11
N ILE A 80 -7.81 19.18 22.71
CA ILE A 80 -7.38 18.42 21.51
C ILE A 80 -7.45 19.30 20.26
N SER A 81 -8.52 20.07 20.09
CA SER A 81 -8.68 20.97 18.94
C SER A 81 -7.60 22.05 18.91
N TYR A 82 -7.21 22.57 20.07
CA TYR A 82 -6.13 23.55 20.19
C TYR A 82 -4.80 22.97 19.72
N LEU A 83 -4.41 21.79 20.22
CA LEU A 83 -3.20 21.09 19.78
C LEU A 83 -3.23 20.81 18.27
N SER A 84 -4.37 20.33 17.76
CA SER A 84 -4.55 20.06 16.33
C SER A 84 -4.31 21.31 15.48
N ASN A 85 -4.88 22.45 15.88
CA ASN A 85 -4.71 23.71 15.17
C ASN A 85 -3.24 24.16 15.18
N THR A 86 -2.55 24.07 16.32
CA THR A 86 -1.12 24.41 16.38
C THR A 86 -0.27 23.52 15.46
N ILE A 87 -0.55 22.22 15.42
CA ILE A 87 0.15 21.30 14.50
C ILE A 87 -0.13 21.69 13.05
N GLN A 88 -1.37 22.00 12.71
CA GLN A 88 -1.75 22.41 11.35
C GLN A 88 -1.06 23.71 10.94
N GLU A 89 -1.07 24.72 11.80
CA GLU A 89 -0.39 26.01 11.57
C GLU A 89 1.12 25.82 11.39
N TYR A 90 1.73 25.01 12.24
CA TYR A 90 3.15 24.67 12.14
C TYR A 90 3.48 23.99 10.81
N VAL A 91 2.70 22.98 10.42
CA VAL A 91 2.90 22.28 9.14
C VAL A 91 2.69 23.24 7.98
N HIS A 92 1.68 24.10 8.05
CA HIS A 92 1.41 25.09 7.01
C HIS A 92 2.58 26.08 6.85
N ASP A 93 3.12 26.63 7.94
CA ASP A 93 4.29 27.51 7.94
C ASP A 93 5.55 26.80 7.42
N LEU A 94 5.74 25.55 7.82
CA LEU A 94 6.84 24.73 7.35
C LEU A 94 6.74 24.45 5.85
N MET A 95 5.53 24.30 5.31
CA MET A 95 5.28 24.13 3.87
C MET A 95 5.40 25.44 3.10
N SER A 96 4.93 26.56 3.64
CA SER A 96 5.02 27.88 2.99
C SER A 96 6.46 28.38 2.90
N LYS A 97 7.31 28.05 3.89
CA LYS A 97 8.75 28.33 3.89
C LYS A 97 9.56 27.46 2.93
N ARG A 98 8.99 26.40 2.35
CA ARG A 98 9.62 25.63 1.26
C ARG A 98 9.57 26.44 -0.04
N ILE A 99 10.34 27.53 -0.12
CA ILE A 99 10.66 28.22 -1.38
C ILE A 99 11.73 27.37 -2.09
N THR A 100 11.31 26.25 -2.67
CA THR A 100 12.06 25.55 -3.69
C THR A 100 11.02 25.01 -4.65
N PRO A 101 11.14 25.23 -5.97
CA PRO A 101 10.12 24.81 -6.91
C PRO A 101 9.91 23.33 -6.68
N ILE A 102 8.64 22.95 -6.47
CA ILE A 102 8.23 21.56 -6.35
C ILE A 102 8.83 20.84 -7.55
N LYS A 103 10.00 20.20 -7.38
CA LYS A 103 10.50 19.25 -8.35
C LYS A 103 9.43 18.20 -8.36
N SER A 104 8.61 18.23 -9.40
CA SER A 104 7.44 17.38 -9.52
C SER A 104 7.83 16.00 -9.04
N LEU A 105 7.11 15.44 -8.06
CA LEU A 105 7.28 14.09 -7.54
C LEU A 105 6.97 13.02 -8.61
N ARG A 106 7.14 13.34 -9.90
CA ARG A 106 7.18 12.37 -10.97
C ARG A 106 8.43 11.55 -10.77
N ARG A 107 8.20 10.30 -10.34
CA ARG A 107 9.16 9.21 -10.48
C ARG A 107 9.81 9.31 -11.86
N SER A 108 11.13 9.16 -11.90
CA SER A 108 11.84 9.12 -13.19
C SER A 108 11.21 8.07 -14.11
N ARG A 109 11.28 8.30 -15.41
CA ARG A 109 10.74 7.37 -16.41
C ARG A 109 11.30 5.95 -16.22
N THR A 110 12.57 5.86 -15.81
CA THR A 110 13.25 4.61 -15.46
C THR A 110 12.62 3.90 -14.25
N ALA A 111 12.28 4.64 -13.18
CA ALA A 111 11.64 4.07 -11.99
C ALA A 111 10.20 3.61 -12.28
N LEU A 112 9.46 4.36 -13.10
CA LEU A 112 8.13 3.97 -13.59
C LEU A 112 8.21 2.70 -14.44
N ASN A 113 9.14 2.65 -15.40
CA ASN A 113 9.35 1.47 -16.25
C ASN A 113 9.71 0.24 -15.43
N ARG A 114 10.61 0.38 -14.43
CA ARG A 114 10.99 -0.73 -13.55
C ARG A 114 9.80 -1.24 -12.73
N ARG A 115 8.98 -0.33 -12.17
CA ARG A 115 7.77 -0.71 -11.43
C ARG A 115 6.77 -1.41 -12.34
N ASN A 116 6.49 -0.85 -13.51
CA ASN A 116 5.54 -1.42 -14.46
C ASN A 116 6.00 -2.80 -14.94
N LYS A 117 7.29 -2.98 -15.21
CA LYS A 117 7.88 -4.28 -15.54
C LYS A 117 7.64 -5.30 -14.43
N LYS A 118 7.96 -4.96 -13.17
CA LYS A 118 7.71 -5.85 -12.02
C LYS A 118 6.22 -6.19 -11.82
N CYS A 119 5.33 -5.20 -11.94
CA CYS A 119 3.90 -5.44 -11.86
C CYS A 119 3.42 -6.37 -12.98
N HIS A 120 3.89 -6.16 -14.21
CA HIS A 120 3.55 -6.99 -15.36
C HIS A 120 4.06 -8.43 -15.21
N GLU A 121 5.28 -8.61 -14.72
CA GLU A 121 5.85 -9.93 -14.42
C GLU A 121 5.05 -10.66 -13.33
N LYS A 122 4.69 -9.97 -12.24
CA LYS A 122 3.86 -10.54 -11.17
C LYS A 122 2.47 -10.92 -11.68
N LEU A 123 1.87 -10.09 -12.52
CA LEU A 123 0.58 -10.38 -13.14
C LEU A 123 0.68 -11.60 -14.08
N LYS A 124 1.72 -11.67 -14.92
CA LYS A 124 1.99 -12.84 -15.77
C LYS A 124 2.15 -14.12 -14.97
N GLN A 125 2.88 -14.07 -13.84
CA GLN A 125 3.04 -15.24 -12.96
C GLN A 125 1.69 -15.69 -12.38
N LYS A 126 0.88 -14.75 -11.86
CA LYS A 126 -0.47 -15.07 -11.37
C LYS A 126 -1.41 -15.62 -12.47
N GLN A 127 -1.28 -15.13 -13.70
CA GLN A 127 -2.04 -15.66 -14.82
C GLN A 127 -1.62 -17.10 -15.14
N LYS A 128 -0.32 -17.39 -15.16
CA LYS A 128 0.19 -18.76 -15.38
C LYS A 128 -0.29 -19.76 -14.31
N THR A 129 -0.54 -19.32 -13.08
CA THR A 129 -0.95 -20.23 -12.00
C THR A 129 -2.44 -20.57 -12.03
N HIS A 130 -3.28 -19.71 -12.60
CA HIS A 130 -4.75 -19.83 -12.47
C HIS A 130 -5.51 -19.76 -13.79
N VAL A 131 -4.83 -19.68 -14.94
CA VAL A 131 -5.50 -19.49 -16.23
C VAL A 131 -4.96 -20.47 -17.26
N VAL A 132 -5.87 -21.07 -18.01
CA VAL A 132 -5.57 -21.78 -19.27
C VAL A 132 -6.05 -20.90 -20.42
N ILE A 133 -5.18 -20.65 -21.39
CA ILE A 133 -5.51 -19.89 -22.59
C ILE A 133 -5.48 -20.82 -23.79
N ARG A 134 -6.52 -20.76 -24.61
CA ARG A 134 -6.61 -21.48 -25.90
C ARG A 134 -6.97 -20.50 -27.01
N HIS A 135 -6.50 -20.79 -28.21
CA HIS A 135 -7.05 -20.16 -29.40
C HIS A 135 -8.49 -20.66 -29.59
N ILE A 136 -9.35 -19.82 -30.14
CA ILE A 136 -10.74 -20.19 -30.40
C ILE A 136 -11.23 -19.50 -31.66
N ASP A 137 -11.86 -20.29 -32.53
CA ASP A 137 -12.51 -19.78 -33.73
C ASP A 137 -13.85 -19.13 -33.39
N ARG A 138 -14.22 -18.13 -34.20
CA ARG A 138 -15.38 -17.28 -33.94
C ARG A 138 -16.72 -18.01 -34.01
N ILE A 139 -16.73 -19.20 -34.59
CA ILE A 139 -17.93 -19.99 -34.78
C ILE A 139 -18.45 -20.58 -33.46
N TRP A 140 -17.60 -20.69 -32.44
CA TRP A 140 -17.96 -21.23 -31.12
C TRP A 140 -18.84 -20.25 -30.33
N PRO A 141 -20.12 -20.57 -30.09
CA PRO A 141 -20.97 -19.78 -29.21
C PRO A 141 -20.56 -20.02 -27.75
N LEU A 142 -20.64 -18.98 -26.91
CA LEU A 142 -20.29 -19.10 -25.48
C LEU A 142 -21.08 -20.22 -24.75
N LYS A 143 -22.32 -20.46 -25.15
CA LYS A 143 -23.16 -21.53 -24.60
C LYS A 143 -22.53 -22.91 -24.86
N GLU A 144 -22.14 -23.17 -26.10
CA GLU A 144 -21.54 -24.44 -26.51
C GLU A 144 -20.18 -24.67 -25.85
N ILE A 145 -19.38 -23.61 -25.69
CA ILE A 145 -18.10 -23.70 -24.96
C ILE A 145 -18.34 -24.21 -23.53
N LYS A 146 -19.38 -23.72 -22.85
CA LYS A 146 -19.70 -24.17 -21.49
C LYS A 146 -20.10 -25.65 -21.47
N THR A 147 -20.95 -26.07 -22.42
CA THR A 147 -21.38 -27.47 -22.54
C THR A 147 -20.20 -28.39 -22.84
N TYR A 148 -19.33 -27.99 -23.78
CA TYR A 148 -18.12 -28.73 -24.14
C TYR A 148 -17.15 -28.89 -22.96
N LEU A 149 -16.90 -27.80 -22.22
CA LEU A 149 -16.05 -27.85 -21.02
C LEU A 149 -16.65 -28.77 -19.95
N ALA A 150 -17.98 -28.76 -19.78
CA ALA A 150 -18.68 -29.66 -18.85
C ALA A 150 -18.58 -31.12 -19.30
N TYR A 151 -18.74 -31.41 -20.60
CA TYR A 151 -18.56 -32.74 -21.19
C TYR A 151 -17.15 -33.28 -20.93
N LYS A 152 -16.12 -32.43 -21.09
CA LYS A 152 -14.72 -32.75 -20.76
C LYS A 152 -14.42 -32.78 -19.25
N LYS A 153 -15.43 -32.61 -18.39
CA LYS A 153 -15.34 -32.59 -16.92
C LYS A 153 -14.41 -31.50 -16.38
N ILE A 154 -14.33 -30.36 -17.07
CA ILE A 154 -13.46 -29.24 -16.69
C ILE A 154 -14.20 -28.32 -15.74
N GLN A 155 -13.76 -28.32 -14.48
CA GLN A 155 -14.27 -27.42 -13.45
C GLN A 155 -13.48 -26.11 -13.46
N TYR A 156 -14.14 -25.01 -13.82
CA TYR A 156 -13.54 -23.67 -13.85
C TYR A 156 -14.33 -22.70 -12.97
N ASN A 157 -13.68 -21.64 -12.52
CA ASN A 157 -14.29 -20.60 -11.68
C ASN A 157 -15.01 -19.56 -12.53
N HIS A 158 -14.33 -19.09 -13.58
CA HIS A 158 -14.86 -18.03 -14.43
C HIS A 158 -14.39 -18.19 -15.87
N LEU A 159 -15.28 -17.86 -16.80
CA LEU A 159 -15.03 -17.86 -18.24
C LEU A 159 -15.37 -16.44 -18.75
N PRO A 160 -14.38 -15.54 -18.83
CA PRO A 160 -14.54 -14.22 -19.42
C PRO A 160 -14.96 -14.30 -20.90
N GLU A 161 -15.43 -13.16 -21.42
CA GLU A 161 -15.69 -13.01 -22.85
C GLU A 161 -14.43 -13.26 -23.70
N ILE A 162 -14.66 -13.85 -24.88
CA ILE A 162 -13.61 -14.15 -25.85
C ILE A 162 -13.03 -12.84 -26.36
N TRP A 163 -11.72 -12.66 -26.18
CA TRP A 163 -11.02 -11.47 -26.64
C TRP A 163 -9.88 -11.83 -27.59
N LYS A 164 -9.87 -11.22 -28.78
CA LYS A 164 -8.87 -11.48 -29.84
C LYS A 164 -8.64 -12.97 -30.12
N GLN A 165 -9.73 -13.72 -30.30
CA GLN A 165 -9.70 -15.18 -30.58
C GLN A 165 -8.92 -15.97 -29.51
N LYS A 166 -9.04 -15.55 -28.25
CA LYS A 166 -8.48 -16.27 -27.11
C LYS A 166 -9.57 -16.55 -26.11
N LEU A 167 -9.74 -17.84 -25.84
CA LEU A 167 -10.52 -18.32 -24.72
C LEU A 167 -9.63 -18.33 -23.47
N CYS A 168 -10.08 -17.66 -22.42
CA CYS A 168 -9.37 -17.55 -21.15
C CYS A 168 -10.18 -18.31 -20.11
N ILE A 169 -9.70 -19.45 -19.62
CA ILE A 169 -10.41 -20.25 -18.62
C ILE A 169 -9.73 -20.03 -17.28
N GLN A 170 -10.46 -19.52 -16.28
CA GLN A 170 -9.91 -19.16 -14.98
C GLN A 170 -10.27 -20.21 -13.91
N PHE A 171 -9.30 -20.55 -13.06
CA PHE A 171 -9.39 -21.61 -12.06
C PHE A 171 -9.06 -21.08 -10.67
N THR A 172 -9.86 -21.49 -9.68
CA THR A 172 -9.55 -21.21 -8.27
C THR A 172 -8.40 -22.09 -7.78
N TYR A 173 -8.42 -23.38 -8.11
CA TYR A 173 -7.46 -24.35 -7.63
C TYR A 173 -6.49 -24.81 -8.72
N PRO A 174 -5.17 -24.93 -8.44
CA PRO A 174 -4.17 -25.38 -9.42
C PRO A 174 -4.45 -26.76 -10.03
N VAL A 175 -5.00 -27.69 -9.24
CA VAL A 175 -5.31 -29.05 -9.71
C VAL A 175 -6.31 -29.07 -10.86
N HIS A 176 -7.33 -28.22 -10.85
CA HIS A 176 -8.29 -28.12 -11.95
C HIS A 176 -7.68 -27.48 -13.18
N ARG A 177 -6.77 -26.51 -13.00
CA ARG A 177 -5.99 -25.91 -14.10
C ARG A 177 -5.11 -26.96 -14.76
N GLU A 178 -4.39 -27.76 -13.99
CA GLU A 178 -3.52 -28.82 -14.52
C GLU A 178 -4.33 -29.91 -15.24
N HIS A 179 -5.50 -30.27 -14.70
CA HIS A 179 -6.42 -31.17 -15.40
C HIS A 179 -6.86 -30.57 -16.74
N ALA A 180 -7.31 -29.31 -16.75
CA ALA A 180 -7.73 -28.63 -17.97
C ALA A 180 -6.59 -28.51 -19.00
N GLU A 181 -5.35 -28.25 -18.57
CA GLU A 181 -4.20 -28.21 -19.50
C GLU A 181 -3.90 -29.56 -20.14
N LYS A 182 -4.08 -30.67 -19.40
CA LYS A 182 -3.87 -32.03 -19.92
C LYS A 182 -5.01 -32.49 -20.81
N THR A 183 -6.25 -32.09 -20.48
CA THR A 183 -7.45 -32.52 -21.20
C THR A 183 -7.69 -31.71 -22.47
N LEU A 184 -7.42 -30.39 -22.45
CA LEU A 184 -7.67 -29.52 -23.59
C LEU A 184 -6.47 -29.48 -24.54
N THR A 185 -6.66 -29.96 -25.78
CA THR A 185 -5.64 -29.83 -26.82
C THR A 185 -5.54 -28.39 -27.33
N LEU A 186 -4.56 -28.11 -28.19
CA LEU A 186 -4.41 -26.79 -28.81
C LEU A 186 -5.53 -26.49 -29.83
N ASN A 187 -6.15 -27.53 -30.38
CA ASN A 187 -7.07 -27.44 -31.50
C ASN A 187 -8.54 -27.66 -31.10
N ASP A 188 -8.83 -27.99 -29.84
CA ASP A 188 -10.19 -28.32 -29.37
C ASP A 188 -11.26 -27.24 -29.65
N PHE A 189 -10.83 -26.00 -29.94
CA PHE A 189 -11.71 -24.88 -30.24
C PHE A 189 -11.52 -24.32 -31.66
N ASP A 190 -11.00 -25.12 -32.58
CA ASP A 190 -10.96 -24.80 -34.01
C ASP A 190 -12.29 -25.13 -34.70
N GLU A 191 -12.37 -24.78 -35.99
CA GLU A 191 -13.56 -25.01 -36.81
C GLU A 191 -13.92 -26.50 -36.95
N ASN A 192 -12.93 -27.36 -37.17
CA ASN A 192 -13.16 -28.79 -37.34
C ASN A 192 -13.72 -29.44 -36.06
N SER A 193 -13.14 -29.11 -34.92
CA SER A 193 -13.57 -29.60 -33.61
C SER A 193 -14.99 -29.16 -33.26
N TYR A 194 -15.40 -27.97 -33.72
CA TYR A 194 -16.78 -27.51 -33.56
C TYR A 194 -17.74 -28.30 -34.45
N SER A 195 -17.39 -28.54 -35.72
CA SER A 195 -18.21 -29.34 -36.63
C SER A 195 -18.40 -30.77 -36.10
N GLU A 196 -17.34 -31.38 -35.55
CA GLU A 196 -17.41 -32.68 -34.89
C GLU A 196 -18.31 -32.63 -33.64
N TRP A 197 -18.17 -31.61 -32.81
CA TRP A 197 -19.02 -31.40 -31.62
C TRP A 197 -20.50 -31.26 -31.99
N CYS A 198 -20.84 -30.46 -33.01
CA CYS A 198 -22.22 -30.29 -33.46
C CYS A 198 -22.81 -31.57 -34.10
N SER A 199 -21.97 -32.47 -34.59
CA SER A 199 -22.40 -33.75 -35.18
C SER A 199 -22.66 -34.83 -34.13
N GLN A 200 -22.23 -34.62 -32.90
CA GLN A 200 -22.48 -35.51 -31.77
C GLN A 200 -23.76 -35.04 -31.07
N GLU A 201 -24.79 -35.90 -30.98
CA GLU A 201 -25.98 -35.61 -30.18
C GLU A 201 -25.59 -35.59 -28.69
N HIS A 202 -25.65 -34.41 -28.07
CA HIS A 202 -25.23 -34.13 -26.69
C HIS A 202 -26.36 -33.57 -25.83
#